data_AF-A0A672HMA5-F1
#
_entry.id   AF-A0A672HMA5-F1
#
_cell.length_a   1.000
_cell.length_b   1.000
_cell.length_c   1.000
_cell.angle_alpha   90.00
_cell.angle_beta   90.00
_cell.angle_gamma   90.00
#
_symmetry.space_group_name_H-M   'P 1'
#
loop_
_entity.id
_entity.type
_entity.pdbx_description
1 polymer ?
#
loop_
_entity_poly.entity_id
_entity_poly.type
_entity_poly.pdbx_seq_one_letter_code
_entity_poly.pdbx_strand_id
1 'polypeptide(L)'
;MTRAAASLVLVLVALSSTFTKYVPKSGQRIPQSLSRGWGDQLNWAQTYEEALSLSQSTNKPLMVLFHLEDCSQCDALKQALAHDDEIQRILDEDFVVLNVIVGCRETVDQNLSPDGKYVPRIVFVDPSMRVRDDIVGPYSNRLYTYEPKDMKHLLENMKKAKKLLKVSALSHRTTPTSTHSLPESTAAEV
;
A
#
# COMPACT_ATOMS: atom_id res chain seq x y z
N MET A 1 -28.06 2.28 51.19
CA MET A 1 -27.16 3.11 50.36
C MET A 1 -26.33 2.25 49.40
N THR A 2 -26.93 1.45 48.50
CA THR A 2 -26.15 0.50 47.66
C THR A 2 -26.59 0.40 46.20
N ARG A 3 -27.60 1.16 45.74
CA ARG A 3 -28.10 1.07 44.35
C ARG A 3 -27.36 1.93 43.34
N ALA A 4 -26.59 2.93 43.78
CA ALA A 4 -25.85 3.83 42.88
C ALA A 4 -24.52 3.25 42.40
N ALA A 5 -23.88 2.37 43.18
CA ALA A 5 -22.58 1.79 42.84
C ALA A 5 -22.67 0.76 41.70
N ALA A 6 -23.74 -0.04 41.66
CA ALA A 6 -23.91 -1.08 40.64
C ALA A 6 -24.12 -0.52 39.22
N SER A 7 -24.84 0.60 39.08
CA SER A 7 -25.02 1.26 37.79
C SER A 7 -23.76 1.97 37.30
N LEU A 8 -22.92 2.48 38.20
CA LEU A 8 -21.67 3.13 37.81
C LEU A 8 -20.63 2.13 37.26
N VAL A 9 -20.61 0.90 37.80
CA VAL A 9 -19.73 -0.18 37.32
C VAL A 9 -20.16 -0.69 35.94
N LEU A 10 -21.47 -0.80 35.66
CA LEU A 10 -21.98 -1.21 34.34
C LEU A 10 -21.69 -0.17 33.23
N VAL A 11 -21.69 1.13 33.56
CA VAL A 11 -21.32 2.19 32.62
C VAL A 11 -19.81 2.22 32.36
N LEU A 12 -18.97 1.89 33.35
CA LEU A 12 -17.51 1.77 33.18
C LEU A 12 -17.11 0.58 32.29
N VAL A 13 -17.85 -0.53 32.31
CA VAL A 13 -17.60 -1.69 31.44
C VAL A 13 -18.06 -1.47 29.99
N ALA A 14 -19.06 -0.59 29.76
CA ALA A 14 -19.48 -0.24 28.40
C ALA A 14 -18.55 0.78 27.69
N LEU A 15 -17.67 1.44 28.44
CA LEU A 15 -16.67 2.38 27.93
C LEU A 15 -15.30 1.72 27.67
N SER A 16 -15.13 0.43 27.95
CA SER A 16 -13.97 -0.31 27.43
C SER A 16 -14.17 -0.53 25.94
N SER A 17 -13.89 0.52 25.17
CA SER A 17 -13.67 0.51 23.73
C SER A 17 -12.96 -0.78 23.38
N THR A 18 -13.68 -1.67 22.72
CA THR A 18 -13.12 -2.88 22.13
C THR A 18 -12.07 -2.42 21.12
N PHE A 19 -10.81 -2.39 21.54
CA PHE A 19 -9.69 -2.44 20.61
C PHE A 19 -9.78 -3.82 19.95
N THR A 20 -10.63 -3.93 18.93
CA THR A 20 -10.73 -5.11 18.09
C THR A 20 -9.41 -5.22 17.35
N LYS A 21 -8.48 -6.00 17.91
CA LYS A 21 -7.28 -6.44 17.19
C LYS A 21 -7.71 -6.97 15.83
N TYR A 22 -7.05 -6.52 14.78
CA TYR A 22 -7.39 -6.95 13.44
C TYR A 22 -7.25 -8.48 13.31
N VAL A 23 -8.32 -9.15 12.86
CA VAL A 23 -8.31 -10.59 12.57
C VAL A 23 -8.23 -10.77 11.05
N PRO A 24 -7.14 -11.35 10.51
CA PRO A 24 -6.92 -11.48 9.07
C PRO A 24 -7.92 -12.42 8.41
N LYS A 25 -8.29 -12.16 7.14
CA LYS A 25 -9.14 -13.07 6.35
C LYS A 25 -8.37 -14.36 6.04
N SER A 26 -8.92 -15.52 6.40
CA SER A 26 -8.26 -16.81 6.18
C SER A 26 -8.16 -17.15 4.70
N GLY A 27 -6.95 -17.14 4.15
CA GLY A 27 -6.57 -17.64 2.82
C GLY A 27 -5.13 -18.16 2.85
N GLN A 28 -4.70 -18.95 1.86
CA GLN A 28 -3.38 -19.58 1.79
C GLN A 28 -2.25 -18.60 2.17
N ARG A 29 -1.68 -18.78 3.36
CA ARG A 29 -0.61 -17.93 3.88
C ARG A 29 0.70 -18.34 3.24
N ILE A 30 1.27 -17.45 2.43
CA ILE A 30 2.65 -17.56 1.92
C ILE A 30 3.60 -17.64 3.15
N PRO A 31 4.69 -18.41 3.12
CA PRO A 31 5.53 -18.66 4.30
C PRO A 31 5.89 -17.37 5.05
N GLN A 32 5.83 -17.45 6.39
CA GLN A 32 6.11 -16.34 7.33
C GLN A 32 7.51 -15.71 7.18
N SER A 33 8.37 -16.26 6.32
CA SER A 33 9.69 -15.71 6.00
C SER A 33 9.65 -14.41 5.19
N LEU A 34 8.56 -14.13 4.45
CA LEU A 34 8.49 -12.93 3.60
C LEU A 34 8.06 -11.67 4.36
N SER A 35 7.27 -11.81 5.44
CA SER A 35 6.82 -10.68 6.25
C SER A 35 7.94 -10.06 7.09
N ARG A 36 8.85 -10.89 7.61
CA ARG A 36 10.00 -10.49 8.44
C ARG A 36 9.61 -9.60 9.64
N GLY A 37 8.40 -9.77 10.16
CA GLY A 37 7.86 -8.98 11.27
C GLY A 37 7.18 -7.66 10.88
N TRP A 38 7.00 -7.35 9.59
CA TRP A 38 6.27 -6.16 9.13
C TRP A 38 4.75 -6.32 9.12
N GLY A 39 4.25 -7.52 9.41
CA GLY A 39 2.84 -7.87 9.32
C GLY A 39 2.72 -9.32 8.90
N ASP A 40 2.89 -10.23 9.87
CA ASP A 40 2.92 -11.68 9.63
C ASP A 40 1.57 -12.25 9.19
N GLN A 41 0.52 -11.44 9.33
CA GLN A 41 -0.82 -11.69 8.83
C GLN A 41 -1.02 -11.38 7.35
N LEU A 42 -0.16 -10.55 6.75
CA LEU A 42 -0.36 -10.05 5.39
C LEU A 42 0.13 -11.07 4.34
N ASN A 43 -0.48 -11.03 3.16
CA ASN A 43 -0.06 -11.82 2.01
C ASN A 43 1.01 -11.07 1.22
N TRP A 44 2.28 -11.29 1.57
CA TRP A 44 3.43 -10.65 0.92
C TRP A 44 3.76 -11.31 -0.42
N ALA A 45 3.83 -10.51 -1.49
CA ALA A 45 4.31 -10.97 -2.79
C ALA A 45 5.80 -11.33 -2.71
N GLN A 46 6.21 -12.35 -3.46
CA GLN A 46 7.58 -12.83 -3.45
C GLN A 46 8.48 -12.03 -4.38
N THR A 47 8.01 -11.59 -5.56
CA THR A 47 8.82 -10.78 -6.49
C THR A 47 8.11 -9.50 -6.92
N TYR A 48 8.86 -8.58 -7.50
CA TYR A 48 8.29 -7.32 -7.99
C TYR A 48 7.35 -7.56 -9.18
N GLU A 49 7.71 -8.50 -10.06
CA GLU A 49 6.91 -8.88 -11.23
C GLU A 49 5.58 -9.53 -10.80
N GLU A 50 5.63 -10.42 -9.82
CA GLU A 50 4.43 -11.00 -9.21
C GLU A 50 3.56 -9.91 -8.58
N ALA A 51 4.16 -9.01 -7.80
CA ALA A 51 3.45 -7.93 -7.15
C ALA A 51 2.76 -6.97 -8.14
N LEU A 52 3.42 -6.64 -9.26
CA LEU A 52 2.85 -5.84 -10.33
C LEU A 52 1.71 -6.55 -11.06
N SER A 53 1.86 -7.87 -11.31
CA SER A 53 0.81 -8.69 -11.92
C SER A 53 -0.43 -8.79 -11.02
N LEU A 54 -0.23 -9.00 -9.72
CA LEU A 54 -1.30 -8.99 -8.72
C LEU A 54 -1.97 -7.61 -8.62
N SER A 55 -1.18 -6.53 -8.63
CA SER A 55 -1.69 -5.15 -8.57
C SER A 55 -2.61 -4.85 -9.75
N GLN A 56 -2.22 -5.23 -10.96
CA GLN A 56 -3.04 -5.10 -12.17
C GLN A 56 -4.30 -5.95 -12.13
N SER A 57 -4.15 -7.25 -11.88
CA SER A 57 -5.28 -8.21 -11.94
C SER A 57 -6.32 -7.97 -10.85
N THR A 58 -5.90 -7.51 -9.67
CA THR A 58 -6.80 -7.19 -8.54
C THR A 58 -7.23 -5.74 -8.50
N ASN A 59 -6.66 -4.88 -9.37
CA ASN A 59 -6.85 -3.43 -9.38
C ASN A 59 -6.60 -2.78 -8.00
N LYS A 60 -5.53 -3.22 -7.34
CA LYS A 60 -5.08 -2.73 -6.03
C LYS A 60 -3.73 -2.03 -6.15
N PRO A 61 -3.47 -0.95 -5.39
CA PRO A 61 -2.18 -0.31 -5.42
C PRO A 61 -1.14 -1.24 -4.77
N LEU A 62 0.07 -1.19 -5.28
CA LEU A 62 1.21 -1.90 -4.72
C LEU A 62 1.95 -0.98 -3.75
N MET A 63 2.17 -1.44 -2.52
CA MET A 63 3.09 -0.84 -1.57
C MET A 63 4.40 -1.63 -1.56
N VAL A 64 5.49 -0.99 -1.96
CA VAL A 64 6.84 -1.55 -1.93
C VAL A 64 7.59 -0.97 -0.76
N LEU A 65 8.02 -1.84 0.14
CA LEU A 65 8.79 -1.51 1.32
C LEU A 65 10.23 -1.96 1.15
N PHE A 66 11.16 -1.02 1.18
CA PHE A 66 12.60 -1.27 1.17
C PHE A 66 13.16 -1.14 2.58
N HIS A 67 13.92 -2.15 3.00
CA HIS A 67 14.67 -2.12 4.25
C HIS A 67 15.99 -2.86 4.11
N LEU A 68 16.79 -2.86 5.17
CA LEU A 68 17.99 -3.69 5.29
C LEU A 68 17.86 -4.58 6.53
N GLU A 69 18.70 -5.61 6.62
CA GLU A 69 18.92 -6.33 7.88
C GLU A 69 19.78 -5.46 8.82
N ASP A 70 19.67 -5.68 10.13
CA ASP A 70 20.43 -4.96 11.16
C ASP A 70 20.36 -3.42 11.08
N CYS A 71 19.15 -2.91 10.87
CA CYS A 71 18.86 -1.48 10.72
C CYS A 71 17.92 -0.99 11.82
N SER A 72 18.43 -0.23 12.79
CA SER A 72 17.65 0.27 13.94
C SER A 72 16.45 1.14 13.56
N GLN A 73 16.60 2.01 12.55
CA GLN A 73 15.51 2.83 12.03
C GLN A 73 14.43 1.98 11.36
N CYS A 74 14.84 0.93 10.64
CA CYS A 74 13.96 -0.01 9.98
C CYS A 74 13.17 -0.83 11.01
N ASP A 75 13.83 -1.28 12.09
CA ASP A 75 13.18 -2.03 13.16
C ASP A 75 12.15 -1.21 13.93
N ALA A 76 12.46 0.06 14.20
CA ALA A 76 11.51 0.97 14.85
C ALA A 76 10.26 1.18 13.99
N LEU A 77 10.43 1.43 12.69
CA LEU A 77 9.31 1.58 11.75
C LEU A 77 8.51 0.27 11.61
N LYS A 78 9.20 -0.86 11.53
CA LYS A 78 8.61 -2.21 11.48
C LYS A 78 7.69 -2.45 12.67
N GLN A 79 8.16 -2.16 13.88
CA GLN A 79 7.34 -2.29 15.09
C GLN A 79 6.11 -1.39 15.03
N ALA A 80 6.26 -0.12 14.64
CA ALA A 80 5.13 0.80 14.53
C ALA A 80 4.07 0.31 13.53
N LEU A 81 4.52 -0.13 12.35
CA LEU A 81 3.64 -0.59 11.27
C LEU A 81 2.94 -1.92 11.63
N ALA A 82 3.65 -2.85 12.27
CA ALA A 82 3.09 -4.15 12.67
C ALA A 82 2.04 -4.05 13.80
N HIS A 83 2.12 -3.02 14.65
CA HIS A 83 1.19 -2.81 15.77
C HIS A 83 0.02 -1.88 15.44
N ASP A 84 0.00 -1.25 14.26
CA ASP A 84 -1.11 -0.39 13.84
C ASP A 84 -2.19 -1.21 13.14
N ASP A 85 -3.26 -1.54 13.87
CA ASP A 85 -4.37 -2.38 13.38
C ASP A 85 -5.07 -1.77 12.15
N GLU A 86 -5.16 -0.44 12.04
CA GLU A 86 -5.82 0.21 10.90
C GLU A 86 -4.97 0.09 9.64
N ILE A 87 -3.66 0.35 9.75
CA ILE A 87 -2.71 0.18 8.65
C ILE A 87 -2.69 -1.29 8.22
N GLN A 88 -2.56 -2.25 9.15
CA GLN A 88 -2.55 -3.68 8.84
C GLN A 88 -3.81 -4.13 8.10
N ARG A 89 -4.99 -3.67 8.55
CA ARG A 89 -6.26 -3.96 7.87
C ARG A 89 -6.28 -3.40 6.45
N ILE A 90 -5.90 -2.15 6.26
CA ILE A 90 -5.89 -1.53 4.92
C ILE A 90 -4.90 -2.24 4.01
N LEU A 91 -3.73 -2.64 4.52
CA LEU A 91 -2.74 -3.38 3.73
C LEU A 91 -3.30 -4.73 3.26
N ASP A 92 -3.98 -5.48 4.13
CA ASP A 92 -4.55 -6.78 3.77
C ASP A 92 -5.73 -6.66 2.80
N GLU A 93 -6.62 -5.69 3.04
CA GLU A 93 -7.86 -5.56 2.28
C GLU A 93 -7.65 -4.86 0.94
N ASP A 94 -6.82 -3.82 0.89
CA ASP A 94 -6.80 -2.87 -0.22
C ASP A 94 -5.50 -2.82 -1.01
N PHE A 95 -4.39 -3.40 -0.52
CA PHE A 95 -3.09 -3.31 -1.17
C PHE A 95 -2.56 -4.69 -1.60
N VAL A 96 -1.66 -4.65 -2.59
CA VAL A 96 -0.64 -5.68 -2.75
C VAL A 96 0.61 -5.18 -2.02
N VAL A 97 1.27 -6.04 -1.25
CA VAL A 97 2.43 -5.65 -0.44
C VAL A 97 3.67 -6.43 -0.85
N LEU A 98 4.80 -5.72 -0.97
CA LEU A 98 6.09 -6.30 -1.31
C LEU A 98 7.15 -5.80 -0.33
N ASN A 99 7.90 -6.74 0.25
CA ASN A 99 9.03 -6.46 1.12
C ASN A 99 10.34 -6.75 0.37
N VAL A 100 11.22 -5.76 0.29
CA VAL A 100 12.51 -5.82 -0.39
C VAL A 100 13.65 -5.53 0.60
N ILE A 101 14.54 -6.50 0.77
CA ILE A 101 15.83 -6.29 1.43
C ILE A 101 16.83 -5.77 0.41
N VAL A 102 17.27 -4.54 0.60
CA VAL A 102 18.34 -3.91 -0.20
C VAL A 102 19.63 -4.71 0.01
N GLY A 103 20.24 -5.15 -1.09
CA GLY A 103 21.47 -5.95 -1.09
C GLY A 103 21.26 -7.47 -1.21
N CYS A 104 20.08 -8.00 -0.90
CA CYS A 104 19.74 -9.42 -1.12
C CYS A 104 18.93 -9.62 -2.41
N ARG A 105 18.08 -8.64 -2.75
CA ARG A 105 17.27 -8.62 -3.97
C ARG A 105 17.31 -7.23 -4.55
N GLU A 106 17.92 -7.08 -5.72
CA GLU A 106 17.82 -5.84 -6.49
C GLU A 106 16.51 -5.83 -7.28
N THR A 107 15.67 -4.84 -7.03
CA THR A 107 14.64 -4.47 -7.99
C THR A 107 15.32 -3.80 -9.18
N VAL A 108 15.09 -4.28 -10.40
CA VAL A 108 15.71 -3.74 -11.62
C VAL A 108 15.21 -2.32 -11.93
N ASP A 109 14.05 -1.93 -11.38
CA ASP A 109 13.40 -0.67 -11.67
C ASP A 109 14.02 0.52 -10.91
N GLN A 110 14.70 1.38 -11.64
CA GLN A 110 15.32 2.61 -11.12
C GLN A 110 14.27 3.63 -10.65
N ASN A 111 13.03 3.55 -11.14
CA ASN A 111 11.96 4.47 -10.75
C ASN A 111 11.52 4.29 -9.30
N LEU A 112 11.91 3.20 -8.63
CA LEU A 112 11.63 2.95 -7.21
C LEU A 112 12.60 3.65 -6.25
N SER A 113 13.58 4.42 -6.77
CA SER A 113 14.57 5.17 -5.99
C SER A 113 14.87 6.55 -6.59
N PRO A 114 13.85 7.41 -6.85
CA PRO A 114 14.05 8.67 -7.55
C PRO A 114 14.85 9.71 -6.75
N ASP A 115 14.88 9.58 -5.42
CA ASP A 115 15.66 10.44 -4.51
C ASP A 115 16.80 9.67 -3.78
N GLY A 116 17.17 8.49 -4.30
CA GLY A 116 18.28 7.68 -3.81
C GLY A 116 17.89 6.38 -3.09
N LYS A 117 18.91 5.59 -2.74
CA LYS A 117 18.79 4.22 -2.19
C LYS A 117 18.95 4.15 -0.66
N TYR A 118 18.31 5.04 0.10
CA TYR A 118 18.30 4.95 1.57
C TYR A 118 17.22 3.99 2.10
N VAL A 119 17.31 3.63 3.38
CA VAL A 119 16.33 2.78 4.09
C VAL A 119 15.96 3.39 5.45
N PRO A 120 14.77 3.11 6.00
CA PRO A 120 13.63 2.46 5.34
C PRO A 120 12.95 3.39 4.33
N ARG A 121 12.34 2.79 3.30
CA ARG A 121 11.62 3.51 2.24
C ARG A 121 10.30 2.82 1.87
N ILE A 122 9.22 3.59 1.74
CA ILE A 122 7.91 3.08 1.29
C ILE A 122 7.51 3.82 0.03
N VAL A 123 7.32 3.07 -1.06
CA VAL A 123 6.94 3.59 -2.38
C VAL A 123 5.62 2.97 -2.80
N PHE A 124 4.74 3.78 -3.39
CA PHE A 124 3.45 3.32 -3.92
C PHE A 124 3.50 3.24 -5.44
N VAL A 125 2.91 2.17 -5.99
CA VAL A 125 2.78 1.93 -7.43
C VAL A 125 1.30 1.72 -7.77
N ASP A 126 0.85 2.40 -8.82
CA ASP A 126 -0.51 2.28 -9.36
C ASP A 126 -0.62 0.97 -10.19
N PRO A 127 -1.79 0.30 -10.26
CA PRO A 127 -2.10 -0.77 -11.20
C PRO A 127 -1.70 -0.48 -12.65
N SER A 128 -1.59 0.79 -13.05
CA SER A 128 -1.03 1.21 -14.35
C SER A 128 0.50 1.04 -14.45
N MET A 129 1.14 0.34 -13.51
CA MET A 129 2.59 0.14 -13.37
C MET A 129 3.39 1.45 -13.26
N ARG A 130 2.79 2.50 -12.68
CA ARG A 130 3.43 3.80 -12.49
C ARG A 130 3.76 4.04 -11.03
N VAL A 131 5.03 4.35 -10.75
CA VAL A 131 5.46 4.83 -9.44
C VAL A 131 4.79 6.18 -9.13
N ARG A 132 4.27 6.33 -7.92
CA ARG A 132 3.58 7.53 -7.46
C ARG A 132 4.54 8.46 -6.74
N ASP A 133 5.21 9.31 -7.51
CA ASP A 133 6.13 10.34 -7.02
C ASP A 133 5.43 11.50 -6.29
N ASP A 134 4.11 11.64 -6.48
CA ASP A 134 3.26 12.62 -5.80
C ASP A 134 2.86 12.22 -4.37
N ILE A 135 3.20 11.00 -3.93
CA ILE A 135 2.90 10.48 -2.58
C ILE A 135 4.21 10.39 -1.79
N VAL A 136 4.48 11.44 -1.01
CA VAL A 136 5.72 11.61 -0.26
C VAL A 136 5.48 11.70 1.25
N GLY A 137 6.44 11.21 2.02
CA GLY A 137 6.58 11.38 3.45
C GLY A 137 6.86 12.83 3.86
N PRO A 138 7.06 13.09 5.16
CA PRO A 138 7.14 14.45 5.69
C PRO A 138 8.53 15.10 5.54
N TYR A 139 9.55 14.34 5.11
CA TYR A 139 10.94 14.80 5.07
C TYR A 139 11.38 15.18 3.66
N SER A 140 11.75 16.44 3.44
CA SER A 140 12.16 16.95 2.12
C SER A 140 13.49 16.37 1.61
N ASN A 141 14.36 15.92 2.51
CA ASN A 141 15.65 15.31 2.17
C ASN A 141 15.55 13.80 1.92
N ARG A 142 14.43 13.17 2.28
CA ARG A 142 14.15 11.74 2.13
C ARG A 142 12.64 11.56 1.91
N LEU A 143 12.21 11.75 0.68
CA LEU A 143 10.80 11.89 0.31
C LEU A 143 9.94 10.66 0.59
N TYR A 144 10.52 9.48 0.74
CA TYR A 144 9.77 8.23 0.91
C TYR A 144 10.11 7.53 2.24
N THR A 145 10.75 8.24 3.17
CA THR A 145 11.00 7.73 4.52
C THR A 145 9.89 8.13 5.48
N TYR A 146 9.68 7.29 6.49
CA TYR A 146 8.69 7.47 7.55
C TYR A 146 9.33 7.01 8.87
N GLU A 147 9.08 7.75 9.93
CA GLU A 147 9.46 7.37 11.29
C GLU A 147 8.25 6.81 12.05
N PRO A 148 8.45 6.12 13.20
CA PRO A 148 7.35 5.63 14.02
C PRO A 148 6.29 6.69 14.40
N LYS A 149 6.69 7.95 14.53
CA LYS A 149 5.77 9.06 14.85
C LYS A 149 4.88 9.47 13.67
N ASP A 150 5.21 9.04 12.45
CA ASP A 150 4.59 9.47 11.21
C ASP A 150 3.49 8.50 10.72
N MET A 151 3.06 7.53 11.54
CA MET A 151 2.07 6.52 11.13
C MET A 151 0.76 7.13 10.63
N LYS A 152 0.33 8.24 11.23
CA LYS A 152 -0.84 9.00 10.74
C LYS A 152 -0.61 9.55 9.33
N HIS A 153 0.58 10.08 9.04
CA HIS A 153 0.92 10.59 7.71
C HIS A 153 1.02 9.47 6.68
N LEU A 154 1.60 8.32 7.06
CA LEU A 154 1.63 7.12 6.24
C LEU A 154 0.21 6.63 5.90
N LEU A 155 -0.68 6.58 6.89
CA LEU A 155 -2.07 6.20 6.71
C LEU A 155 -2.81 7.14 5.72
N GLU A 156 -2.62 8.45 5.83
CA GLU A 156 -3.18 9.41 4.88
C GLU A 156 -2.62 9.23 3.47
N ASN A 157 -1.33 8.93 3.33
CA ASN A 157 -0.71 8.59 2.06
C ASN A 157 -1.27 7.28 1.46
N MET A 158 -1.53 6.26 2.27
CA MET A 158 -2.21 5.04 1.84
C MET A 158 -3.64 5.34 1.35
N LYS A 159 -4.40 6.17 2.06
CA LYS A 159 -5.73 6.62 1.63
C LYS A 159 -5.65 7.40 0.31
N LYS A 160 -4.65 8.27 0.15
CA LYS A 160 -4.39 9.01 -1.09
C LYS A 160 -4.11 8.04 -2.25
N ALA A 161 -3.23 7.06 -2.07
CA ALA A 161 -2.91 6.04 -3.07
C ALA A 161 -4.18 5.31 -3.54
N LYS A 162 -5.03 4.86 -2.60
CA LYS A 162 -6.32 4.24 -2.93
C LYS A 162 -7.27 5.15 -3.71
N LYS A 163 -7.33 6.44 -3.38
CA LYS A 163 -8.24 7.39 -4.05
C LYS A 163 -7.82 7.63 -5.49
N LEU A 164 -6.51 7.71 -5.73
CA LEU A 164 -5.97 7.97 -7.06
C LEU A 164 -6.28 6.84 -8.06
N LEU A 165 -6.43 5.61 -7.57
CA LEU A 165 -6.90 4.48 -8.38
C LEU A 165 -8.32 4.67 -8.93
N LYS A 166 -9.21 5.23 -8.11
CA LYS A 166 -10.60 5.46 -8.53
C LYS A 166 -10.67 6.48 -9.67
N VAL A 167 -9.75 7.44 -9.69
CA VAL A 167 -9.69 8.50 -10.70
C VAL A 167 -9.07 7.97 -12.01
N SER A 168 -8.00 7.18 -11.95
CA SER A 168 -7.39 6.59 -13.17
C SER A 168 -8.33 5.61 -13.87
N ALA A 169 -9.05 4.77 -13.11
CA ALA A 169 -10.04 3.85 -13.64
C ALA A 169 -11.23 4.55 -14.33
N LEU A 170 -11.61 5.75 -13.86
CA LEU A 170 -12.66 6.57 -14.49
C LEU A 170 -12.15 7.26 -15.76
N SER A 171 -10.90 7.73 -15.77
CA SER A 171 -10.29 8.39 -16.94
C SER A 171 -10.09 7.44 -18.13
N HIS A 172 -9.88 6.15 -17.88
CA HIS A 172 -9.76 5.14 -18.94
C HIS A 172 -11.10 4.69 -19.55
N ARG A 173 -12.25 5.10 -18.99
CA ARG A 173 -13.58 4.79 -19.55
C ARG A 173 -14.06 5.79 -20.60
N THR A 174 -13.34 6.88 -20.81
CA THR A 174 -13.63 7.91 -21.80
C THR A 174 -12.60 7.89 -22.93
N THR A 175 -12.67 6.87 -23.79
CA THR A 175 -12.16 6.97 -25.17
C THR A 175 -13.36 7.15 -26.10
N PRO A 176 -13.48 8.28 -26.83
CA PRO A 176 -14.47 8.39 -27.90
C PRO A 176 -14.01 7.52 -29.06
N THR A 177 -14.86 6.58 -29.47
CA THR A 177 -14.76 5.86 -30.74
C THR A 177 -14.81 6.89 -31.88
N SER A 178 -13.65 7.30 -32.38
CA SER A 178 -13.57 8.04 -33.64
C SER A 178 -13.77 7.06 -34.78
N THR A 179 -15.00 6.95 -35.26
CA THR A 179 -15.34 6.29 -36.52
C THR A 179 -14.64 7.04 -37.66
N HIS A 180 -13.51 6.50 -38.14
CA HIS A 180 -12.84 6.99 -39.33
C HIS A 180 -13.54 6.38 -40.55
N SER A 181 -14.46 7.15 -41.14
CA SER A 181 -15.08 6.86 -42.43
C SER A 181 -14.03 6.79 -43.54
N LEU A 182 -13.99 5.68 -44.27
CA LEU A 182 -13.31 5.54 -45.55
C LEU A 182 -13.99 6.45 -46.59
N PRO A 183 -13.24 7.18 -47.45
CA PRO A 183 -13.84 7.72 -48.67
C PRO A 183 -13.87 6.64 -49.75
N GLU A 184 -15.02 6.62 -50.40
CA GLU A 184 -15.45 5.77 -51.49
C GLU A 184 -14.62 6.03 -52.75
N SER A 185 -14.26 4.94 -53.43
CA SER A 185 -13.62 4.91 -54.74
C SER A 185 -14.58 5.44 -55.80
N THR A 186 -14.20 6.49 -56.53
CA THR A 186 -14.80 6.81 -57.83
C THR A 186 -13.74 6.89 -58.90
N ALA A 187 -13.80 5.92 -59.82
CA ALA A 187 -13.20 5.96 -61.13
C ALA A 187 -13.94 6.99 -62.02
N ALA A 188 -13.21 7.73 -62.85
CA ALA A 188 -13.74 8.35 -64.05
C ALA A 188 -12.60 8.64 -65.06
N GLU A 189 -12.88 8.31 -66.31
CA GLU A 189 -12.14 8.53 -67.56
C GLU A 189 -11.57 9.96 -67.72
N VAL A 190 -10.38 10.10 -68.33
CA VAL A 190 -10.11 10.45 -69.75
C VAL A 190 -8.64 10.14 -70.07
#